data_AF-A0A7C5X5G5-F1
#
_entry.id   AF-A0A7C5X5G5-F1
#
_cell.length_a   1.000
_cell.length_b   1.000
_cell.length_c   1.000
_cell.angle_alpha   90.00
_cell.angle_beta   90.00
_cell.angle_gamma   90.00
#
_symmetry.space_group_name_H-M   'P 1'
#
loop_
_entity.id
_entity.type
_entity.pdbx_description
1 polymer ?
#
loop_
_entity_poly.entity_id
_entity_poly.type
_entity_poly.pdbx_seq_one_letter_code
_entity_poly.pdbx_strand_id
1 'polypeptide(L)' 'MKRLYTLLRRLGEADLETIVAEALKEGIPPPVATRHLMRLIEKGRVEVICDLSVRYAVKPPGEAP' A
#
# COMPACT_ATOMS: atom_id res chain seq x y z
N MET A 1 11.02 8.29 8.73
CA MET A 1 11.06 6.85 9.07
C MET A 1 10.30 6.49 10.35
N LYS A 2 10.66 6.98 11.56
CA LYS A 2 9.93 6.61 12.80
C LYS A 2 8.41 6.82 12.69
N ARG A 3 7.97 7.96 12.12
CA ARG A 3 6.55 8.27 11.92
C ARG A 3 5.81 7.26 11.04
N LEU A 4 6.35 6.93 9.85
CA LEU A 4 5.73 5.92 8.98
C LEU A 4 5.69 4.53 9.64
N TYR A 5 6.74 4.14 10.38
CA TYR A 5 6.72 2.89 11.11
C TYR A 5 5.62 2.85 12.19
N THR A 6 5.42 3.95 12.92
CA THR A 6 4.34 4.09 13.90
C THR A 6 2.96 4.16 13.23
N LEU A 7 2.85 4.73 12.03
CA LEU A 7 1.64 4.71 11.21
C LEU A 7 1.28 3.28 10.83
N LEU A 8 2.21 2.52 10.26
CA LEU A 8 2.01 1.13 9.86
C LEU A 8 1.62 0.24 11.05
N ARG A 9 2.23 0.46 12.22
CA ARG A 9 1.83 -0.25 13.46
C ARG A 9 0.40 0.05 13.92
N ARG A 10 -0.12 1.25 13.63
CA ARG A 10 -1.51 1.62 13.95
C ARG A 10 -2.51 1.05 12.94
N LEU A 11 -2.13 1.01 11.66
CA LEU A 11 -2.96 0.50 10.57
C LEU A 11 -3.06 -1.03 10.60
N GLY A 12 -2.00 -1.73 11.02
CA GLY A 12 -1.95 -3.18 10.91
C GLY A 12 -1.67 -3.59 9.46
N GLU A 13 -2.52 -4.46 8.91
CA GLU A 13 -2.50 -4.80 7.49
C GLU A 13 -3.28 -3.75 6.68
N ALA A 14 -2.63 -3.19 5.66
CA ALA A 14 -3.22 -2.16 4.82
C ALA A 14 -2.62 -2.21 3.41
N ASP A 15 -3.43 -1.90 2.40
CA ASP A 15 -2.96 -1.72 1.04
C ASP A 15 -2.11 -0.44 0.87
N LEU A 16 -1.42 -0.35 -0.27
CA LEU A 16 -0.54 0.77 -0.56
C LEU A 16 -1.27 2.13 -0.63
N GLU A 17 -2.49 2.15 -1.16
CA GLU A 17 -3.27 3.40 -1.30
C GLU A 17 -3.65 3.94 0.08
N THR A 18 -4.13 3.07 0.96
CA THR A 18 -4.46 3.38 2.36
C THR A 18 -3.23 3.90 3.09
N ILE A 19 -2.08 3.22 2.96
CA ILE A 19 -0.83 3.65 3.60
C ILE A 19 -0.40 5.05 3.11
N VAL A 20 -0.48 5.30 1.80
CA VAL A 20 -0.09 6.58 1.21
C VAL A 20 -1.05 7.70 1.60
N ALA A 21 -2.36 7.44 1.61
CA ALA A 21 -3.38 8.41 2.00
C ALA A 21 -3.24 8.82 3.47
N GLU A 22 -3.04 7.86 4.37
CA GLU A 22 -2.83 8.12 5.80
C GLU A 22 -1.49 8.81 6.07
N ALA A 23 -0.43 8.43 5.34
CA ALA A 23 0.85 9.12 5.42
C ALA A 23 0.74 10.59 4.99
N LEU A 24 -0.06 10.89 3.96
CA LEU A 24 -0.30 12.27 3.51
C LEU A 24 -1.04 13.09 4.55
N LYS A 25 -2.03 12.52 5.26
CA LYS A 25 -2.72 13.18 6.39
C LYS A 25 -1.75 13.55 7.52
N GLU A 26 -0.68 12.78 7.71
CA GLU A 26 0.40 13.08 8.67
C GLU A 26 1.50 14.00 8.10
N GLY A 27 1.31 14.54 6.90
CA GLY A 27 2.26 15.45 6.25
C GLY A 27 3.47 14.76 5.62
N ILE A 28 3.38 13.46 5.33
CA ILE A 28 4.42 12.70 4.61
C ILE A 28 4.02 12.63 3.13
N PRO A 29 4.77 13.26 2.22
CA PRO A 29 4.45 13.21 0.79
C PRO A 29 4.49 11.78 0.23
N PRO A 30 3.64 11.44 -0.77
CA PRO A 30 3.60 10.09 -1.34
C PRO A 30 4.96 9.52 -1.79
N PRO A 31 5.84 10.27 -2.49
CA PRO A 31 7.16 9.75 -2.89
C PRO A 31 8.07 9.42 -1.68
N VAL A 32 7.88 10.14 -0.58
CA VAL A 32 8.62 9.93 0.66
C VAL A 32 8.07 8.74 1.43
N ALA A 33 6.74 8.59 1.46
CA ALA A 33 6.05 7.45 2.07
C ALA A 33 6.45 6.13 1.39
N THR A 34 6.38 6.05 0.06
CA THR A 34 6.75 4.86 -0.72
C THR A 34 8.23 4.51 -0.54
N ARG A 35 9.14 5.49 -0.64
CA ARG A 35 10.58 5.26 -0.39
C ARG A 35 10.86 4.74 1.02
N HIS A 36 10.16 5.27 2.02
CA HIS A 36 10.31 4.80 3.40
C HIS A 36 9.73 3.40 3.60
N LEU A 37 8.60 3.09 2.95
CA LEU A 37 8.00 1.76 2.95
C LEU A 37 8.96 0.72 2.35
N MET A 38 9.53 1.00 1.18
CA MET A 38 10.54 0.13 0.53
C MET A 38 11.74 -0.12 1.46
N ARG A 39 12.27 0.92 2.11
CA ARG A 39 13.37 0.77 3.08
C ARG A 39 13.00 -0.04 4.32
N LEU A 40 11.72 -0.09 4.71
CA LEU A 40 11.26 -0.91 5.83
C LEU A 40 11.13 -2.37 5.40
N ILE A 41 10.70 -2.62 4.17
CA ILE A 41 10.65 -3.95 3.55
C ILE A 41 12.07 -4.53 3.39
N GLU A 42 13.01 -3.76 2.83
CA GLU A 42 14.43 -4.16 2.70
C GLU A 42 15.07 -4.55 4.04
N LYS A 43 14.58 -3.98 5.15
CA LYS A 43 15.08 -4.23 6.51
C LYS A 43 14.32 -5.34 7.23
N GLY A 44 13.39 -6.03 6.57
CA GLY A 44 12.54 -7.05 7.17
C GLY A 44 11.64 -6.53 8.30
N ARG A 45 11.31 -5.24 8.30
CA ARG A 45 10.46 -4.61 9.34
C ARG A 45 8.98 -4.53 8.95
N VAL A 46 8.70 -4.69 7.67
CA VAL A 46 7.37 -4.71 7.07
C VAL A 46 7.40 -5.86 6.07
N GLU A 47 6.40 -6.71 6.15
CA GLU A 47 6.22 -7.82 5.23
C GLU A 47 5.22 -7.41 4.15
N VAL A 48 5.48 -7.80 2.90
CA VAL A 48 4.52 -7.62 1.82
C VAL A 48 3.69 -8.89 1.77
N ILE A 49 2.45 -8.80 2.21
CA ILE A 49 1.46 -9.86 2.06
C ILE A 49 0.87 -9.71 0.66
N CYS A 50 1.41 -10.46 -0.30
CA CYS A 50 0.81 -10.60 -1.62
C CYS A 50 -0.34 -11.61 -1.50
N ASP A 51 -1.52 -11.14 -1.08
CA ASP A 51 -2.71 -11.98 -1.14
C ASP A 51 -3.18 -12.09 -2.60
N LEU A 52 -3.58 -13.29 -3.04
CA LEU A 52 -3.99 -13.59 -4.42
C LEU A 52 -5.38 -12.99 -4.69
N SER A 53 -5.50 -11.67 -4.81
CA SER A 53 -6.75 -11.03 -5.24
C SER A 53 -6.63 -10.39 -6.63
N VAL A 54 -6.33 -11.24 -7.61
CA VAL A 54 -6.94 -11.02 -8.94
C VAL A 54 -8.45 -11.14 -8.74
N ARG A 55 -9.28 -10.23 -9.28
CA ARG A 55 -10.58 -10.55 -9.94
C ARG A 55 -11.43 -9.34 -10.44
N TYR A 56 -11.73 -9.43 -11.74
CA TYR A 56 -12.93 -9.10 -12.55
C TYR A 56 -13.63 -7.72 -12.55
N ALA A 57 -13.98 -7.29 -13.78
CA ALA A 57 -15.17 -6.50 -14.11
C ALA A 57 -15.75 -6.94 -15.48
N VAL A 58 -17.02 -6.59 -15.73
CA VAL A 58 -17.99 -7.27 -16.61
C VAL A 58 -17.81 -7.00 -18.13
N LYS A 59 -17.94 -8.03 -18.97
CA LYS A 59 -18.14 -7.88 -20.43
C LYS A 59 -19.59 -7.45 -20.74
N PRO A 60 -19.82 -6.33 -21.45
CA PRO A 60 -21.13 -6.04 -22.03
C PRO A 60 -21.46 -7.07 -23.13
N PRO A 61 -22.75 -7.37 -23.38
CA PRO A 61 -23.16 -8.51 -24.17
C PRO A 61 -22.90 -8.23 -25.66
N GLY A 62 -21.97 -8.99 -26.26
CA GLY A 62 -21.96 -9.19 -27.71
C GLY A 62 -20.87 -8.53 -28.55
N GLU A 63 -19.62 -8.39 -28.10
CA GLU A 63 -18.53 -8.18 -29.06
C GLU A 63 -17.26 -8.97 -28.69
N ALA A 64 -16.89 -9.84 -29.64
CA ALA A 64 -15.65 -10.63 -29.73
C ALA A 64 -14.53 -9.77 -30.35
N PRO A 65 -13.28 -10.23 -30.55
CA PRO A 65 -12.82 -11.61 -30.76
C PRO A 65 -12.36 -12.36 -29.50
#